data_AF-A0A6V8CEA1-F1
#
_entry.id   AF-A0A6V8CEA1-F1
#
_cell.length_a   1.000
_cell.length_b   1.000
_cell.length_c   1.000
_cell.angle_alpha   90.00
_cell.angle_beta   90.00
_cell.angle_gamma   90.00
#
_symmetry.space_group_name_H-M   'P 1'
#
loop_
_entity.id
_entity.type
_entity.pdbx_description
1 polymer ?
#
loop_
_entity_poly.entity_id
_entity_poly.type
_entity_poly.pdbx_seq_one_letter_code
_entity_poly.pdbx_strand_id
1 'polypeptide(L)'
;MNHNQMAYVAIITTLIFGSLFVGISGFWQTNENIGDYESAAEEDIFGEGTESVETLDSDGDGLPDTLEQTQYGTLIDNPDTDGDGMSDGWEVAHGLNPLDNGESDDITLDPSEADTEDAIKKNETDAWPDPNQGPNGDPDRDGLTNTVEQDLGTDPQRADTDNDGLNDRWESLYSTEVTTVGGVVTLFDPLSGNWDCLLLDAGTEQALADYYDDDETTPSWDDLGNSEGKHSCDSVLDTDDDGLPNWLEENFGTDPTSRDSDMDLIDDIVEVSTQLVNIFVGTGEECNVALVQSIDRVAPFQTMDDAWFLGDMDGDGLLNGPSDWDTDGDGMPDGFEYCYSHLTDLTQELSQNQGLDNTMLLNPANASDAYGDWDEDGLNNLEEYLVAETFGPTNFTSPWRVDTDLDQMPDGWESSNGLHPRDGTNGDEDPDRDGWDADGDGAVVYASLVNSVTVIGVDVELDDWVLENQTVARGQITLAGGNKQTVALGSPVDGYVYDIHVESGDVIESRLDVWMDIVEPEEQFTNLMEYNARDRDGDGITDGRSTDPLAAGTRAG
;
A
#
# COMPACT_ATOMS: atom_id res chain seq x y z
N MET A 1 -43.54 -5.90 49.08
CA MET A 1 -43.31 -5.67 47.64
C MET A 1 -43.38 -7.03 46.96
N ASN A 2 -43.99 -7.13 45.77
CA ASN A 2 -43.94 -8.38 45.01
C ASN A 2 -42.49 -8.64 44.56
N HIS A 3 -42.10 -9.89 44.23
CA HIS A 3 -40.70 -10.25 43.92
C HIS A 3 -40.08 -9.30 42.88
N ASN A 4 -40.84 -8.98 41.83
CA ASN A 4 -40.43 -8.07 40.74
C ASN A 4 -40.23 -6.61 41.17
N GLN A 5 -40.81 -6.18 42.29
CA GLN A 5 -40.63 -4.82 42.82
C GLN A 5 -39.40 -4.71 43.74
N MET A 6 -38.90 -5.82 44.27
CA MET A 6 -37.66 -5.85 45.05
C MET A 6 -36.43 -5.87 44.13
N ALA A 7 -36.52 -6.56 42.99
CA ALA A 7 -35.47 -6.57 41.95
C ALA A 7 -35.21 -5.16 41.39
N TYR A 8 -36.28 -4.40 41.09
CA TYR A 8 -36.16 -3.02 40.61
C TYR A 8 -35.44 -2.07 41.58
N VAL A 9 -35.65 -2.24 42.88
CA VAL A 9 -35.00 -1.39 43.90
C VAL A 9 -33.54 -1.76 44.06
N ALA A 10 -33.21 -3.06 43.98
CA ALA A 10 -31.83 -3.56 44.08
C ALA A 10 -30.95 -3.06 42.91
N ILE A 11 -31.46 -3.14 41.68
CA ILE A 11 -30.78 -2.69 40.44
C ILE A 11 -30.47 -1.19 40.48
N ILE A 12 -31.41 -0.36 40.95
CA ILE A 12 -31.19 1.08 41.05
C ILE A 12 -30.13 1.41 42.11
N THR A 13 -30.05 0.65 43.21
CA THR A 13 -29.02 0.86 44.22
C THR A 13 -27.63 0.42 43.78
N THR A 14 -27.48 -0.65 43.00
CA THR A 14 -26.15 -1.08 42.51
C THR A 14 -25.61 -0.15 41.43
N LEU A 15 -26.46 0.37 40.53
CA LEU A 15 -26.05 1.37 39.53
C LEU A 15 -25.54 2.69 40.13
N ILE A 16 -26.06 3.09 41.31
CA ILE A 16 -25.62 4.33 41.99
C ILE A 16 -24.29 4.14 42.74
N PHE A 17 -23.97 2.91 43.15
CA PHE A 17 -22.71 2.62 43.85
C PHE A 17 -21.57 2.18 42.93
N GLY A 18 -21.87 1.64 41.74
CA GLY A 18 -20.87 1.32 40.71
C GLY A 18 -20.18 2.55 40.10
N SER A 19 -20.90 3.67 39.97
CA SER A 19 -20.34 4.92 39.39
C SER A 19 -19.48 5.75 40.36
N LEU A 20 -19.18 5.25 41.57
CA LEU A 20 -18.54 6.02 42.63
C LEU A 20 -17.16 5.48 43.04
N PHE A 21 -16.68 4.38 42.41
CA PHE A 21 -15.41 3.74 42.75
C PHE A 21 -14.39 3.65 41.61
N VAL A 22 -14.67 4.15 40.40
CA VAL A 22 -13.63 4.38 39.39
C VAL A 22 -12.95 5.71 39.73
N GLY A 23 -11.96 5.63 40.61
CA GLY A 23 -11.28 6.79 41.15
C GLY A 23 -9.87 6.45 41.63
N ILE A 24 -8.91 6.68 40.73
CA ILE A 24 -7.51 7.03 41.01
C ILE A 24 -6.65 5.87 41.52
N SER A 25 -6.16 5.01 40.61
CA SER A 25 -4.75 4.56 40.54
C SER A 25 -4.57 3.55 39.38
N GLY A 26 -3.71 3.90 38.42
CA GLY A 26 -3.45 3.13 37.18
C GLY A 26 -3.68 4.04 35.97
N PHE A 27 -2.65 4.74 35.50
CA PHE A 27 -2.72 5.64 34.34
C PHE A 27 -1.63 5.26 33.30
N TRP A 28 -1.34 3.98 33.17
CA TRP A 28 -0.55 3.44 32.04
C TRP A 28 -1.04 2.01 31.81
N GLN A 29 -2.29 1.91 31.35
CA GLN A 29 -2.74 0.77 30.57
C GLN A 29 -2.62 1.24 29.12
N THR A 30 -1.90 0.48 28.30
CA THR A 30 -2.00 0.57 26.84
C THR A 30 -3.49 0.57 26.45
N ASN A 31 -3.82 1.35 25.43
CA ASN A 31 -5.17 1.90 25.17
C ASN A 31 -6.32 0.87 25.26
N GLU A 32 -6.92 0.73 26.45
CA GLU A 32 -8.07 -0.15 26.72
C GLU A 32 -9.40 0.40 26.13
N ASN A 33 -9.34 1.36 25.20
CA ASN A 33 -10.50 2.14 24.81
C ASN A 33 -10.48 2.59 23.34
N ILE A 34 -10.27 1.64 22.44
CA ILE A 34 -10.43 1.83 20.99
C ILE A 34 -11.17 0.60 20.45
N GLY A 35 -12.10 0.84 19.52
CA GLY A 35 -12.73 -0.19 18.69
C GLY A 35 -13.74 -1.09 19.40
N ASP A 36 -15.00 -1.02 18.96
CA ASP A 36 -15.93 -2.15 19.09
C ASP A 36 -15.45 -3.19 18.07
N TYR A 37 -14.36 -3.90 18.36
CA TYR A 37 -13.82 -4.91 17.46
C TYR A 37 -14.84 -6.05 17.38
N GLU A 38 -15.43 -6.23 16.20
CA GLU A 38 -16.12 -7.48 15.90
C GLU A 38 -15.10 -8.61 16.04
N SER A 39 -15.53 -9.69 16.68
CA SER A 39 -14.70 -10.86 16.95
C SER A 39 -13.98 -11.27 15.67
N ALA A 40 -12.65 -11.37 15.72
CA ALA A 40 -11.81 -11.84 14.62
C ALA A 40 -12.19 -13.28 14.25
N ALA A 41 -13.19 -13.39 13.42
CA ALA A 41 -13.61 -14.58 12.72
C ALA A 41 -13.80 -14.23 11.25
N GLU A 42 -12.85 -13.50 10.67
CA GLU A 42 -12.62 -13.49 9.23
C GLU A 42 -11.12 -13.32 8.98
N GLU A 43 -10.44 -14.46 8.98
CA GLU A 43 -9.17 -14.63 8.29
C GLU A 43 -9.48 -14.59 6.78
N ASP A 44 -9.35 -13.43 6.14
CA ASP A 44 -9.22 -13.32 4.69
C ASP A 44 -7.86 -12.73 4.31
N ILE A 45 -6.83 -13.55 4.52
CA ILE A 45 -5.57 -13.43 3.80
C ILE A 45 -5.88 -13.77 2.33
N PHE A 46 -6.21 -12.73 1.55
CA PHE A 46 -6.50 -12.69 0.12
C PHE A 46 -7.82 -13.33 -0.38
N GLY A 47 -8.87 -12.51 -0.52
CA GLY A 47 -9.62 -12.45 -1.78
C GLY A 47 -11.15 -12.27 -1.70
N GLU A 48 -11.59 -11.16 -2.30
CA GLU A 48 -12.96 -10.84 -2.76
C GLU A 48 -14.06 -10.83 -1.67
N GLY A 49 -14.56 -9.60 -1.44
CA GLY A 49 -15.65 -9.27 -0.52
C GLY A 49 -16.76 -10.33 -0.42
N THR A 50 -17.00 -10.75 0.81
CA THR A 50 -17.97 -11.78 1.16
C THR A 50 -19.37 -11.19 1.23
N GLU A 51 -20.25 -11.66 0.34
CA GLU A 51 -21.69 -11.52 0.53
C GLU A 51 -22.10 -12.20 1.85
N SER A 52 -22.96 -11.54 2.62
CA SER A 52 -23.58 -12.03 3.84
C SER A 52 -23.97 -13.51 3.74
N VAL A 53 -23.18 -14.38 4.37
CA VAL A 53 -23.49 -15.80 4.48
C VAL A 53 -24.76 -15.90 5.31
N GLU A 54 -25.87 -16.35 4.72
CA GLU A 54 -27.01 -16.81 5.51
C GLU A 54 -26.51 -18.00 6.35
N THR A 55 -26.24 -17.73 7.62
CA THR A 55 -25.80 -18.72 8.57
C THR A 55 -26.94 -19.72 8.78
N LEU A 56 -26.61 -21.01 8.72
CA LEU A 56 -27.57 -22.09 8.91
C LEU A 56 -28.10 -22.01 10.35
N ASP A 57 -29.43 -21.96 10.51
CA ASP A 57 -30.15 -22.04 11.78
C ASP A 57 -31.09 -23.26 11.66
N SER A 58 -30.66 -24.38 12.23
CA SER A 58 -31.20 -25.72 12.01
C SER A 58 -32.51 -25.95 12.78
N ASP A 59 -32.73 -25.27 13.89
CA ASP A 59 -33.95 -25.39 14.69
C ASP A 59 -34.88 -24.15 14.64
N GLY A 60 -34.40 -23.06 14.05
CA GLY A 60 -35.16 -21.88 13.68
C GLY A 60 -35.47 -20.94 14.84
N ASP A 61 -34.64 -20.95 15.88
CA ASP A 61 -34.86 -20.23 17.12
C ASP A 61 -34.24 -18.81 17.13
N GLY A 62 -33.46 -18.50 16.08
CA GLY A 62 -32.77 -17.23 15.89
C GLY A 62 -31.30 -17.23 16.30
N LEU A 63 -30.75 -18.36 16.75
CA LEU A 63 -29.32 -18.56 17.01
C LEU A 63 -28.70 -19.41 15.89
N PRO A 64 -27.66 -18.93 15.18
CA PRO A 64 -27.01 -19.71 14.13
C PRO A 64 -26.25 -20.93 14.64
N ASP A 65 -26.31 -22.05 13.91
CA ASP A 65 -25.65 -23.35 14.22
C ASP A 65 -24.17 -23.20 14.59
N THR A 66 -23.47 -22.26 13.94
CA THR A 66 -22.07 -21.96 14.20
C THR A 66 -21.89 -21.43 15.62
N LEU A 67 -22.66 -20.41 16.00
CA LEU A 67 -22.61 -19.79 17.33
C LEU A 67 -23.10 -20.75 18.42
N GLU A 68 -24.10 -21.57 18.13
CA GLU A 68 -24.60 -22.60 19.04
C GLU A 68 -23.50 -23.61 19.41
N GLN A 69 -22.72 -24.07 18.44
CA GLN A 69 -21.67 -25.06 18.67
C GLN A 69 -20.36 -24.47 19.20
N THR A 70 -19.98 -23.27 18.76
CA THR A 70 -18.66 -22.69 19.09
C THR A 70 -18.69 -21.78 20.31
N GLN A 71 -19.77 -21.03 20.53
CA GLN A 71 -19.80 -19.93 21.50
C GLN A 71 -20.77 -20.20 22.66
N TYR A 72 -21.98 -20.69 22.39
CA TYR A 72 -23.04 -20.80 23.41
C TYR A 72 -23.23 -22.21 23.98
N GLY A 73 -22.78 -23.24 23.27
CA GLY A 73 -22.85 -24.63 23.73
C GLY A 73 -24.27 -25.22 23.74
N THR A 74 -25.20 -24.63 22.98
CA THR A 74 -26.58 -25.06 22.80
C THR A 74 -26.68 -26.18 21.75
N LEU A 75 -27.84 -26.83 21.69
CA LEU A 75 -28.08 -27.93 20.78
C LEU A 75 -28.65 -27.41 19.46
N ILE A 76 -27.85 -27.50 18.39
CA ILE A 76 -28.18 -27.09 17.01
C ILE A 76 -29.56 -27.57 16.49
N ASP A 77 -30.10 -28.66 17.04
CA ASP A 77 -31.38 -29.24 16.61
C ASP A 77 -32.50 -29.10 17.65
N ASN A 78 -32.33 -28.24 18.67
CA ASN A 78 -33.28 -28.07 19.75
C ASN A 78 -33.40 -26.60 20.23
N PRO A 79 -34.52 -25.93 19.91
CA PRO A 79 -34.67 -24.48 20.06
C PRO A 79 -34.92 -24.01 21.51
N ASP A 80 -34.61 -24.82 22.51
CA ASP A 80 -34.84 -24.64 23.96
C ASP A 80 -34.03 -25.75 24.66
N THR A 81 -32.72 -25.53 24.82
CA THR A 81 -31.75 -26.55 25.23
C THR A 81 -31.96 -27.01 26.67
N ASP A 82 -32.34 -26.11 27.57
CA ASP A 82 -32.56 -26.43 28.99
C ASP A 82 -34.02 -26.80 29.33
N GLY A 83 -34.96 -26.56 28.42
CA GLY A 83 -36.35 -26.96 28.50
C GLY A 83 -37.21 -26.10 29.43
N ASP A 84 -36.81 -24.86 29.70
CA ASP A 84 -37.51 -23.94 30.59
C ASP A 84 -38.70 -23.19 29.90
N GLY A 85 -38.74 -23.26 28.57
CA GLY A 85 -39.78 -22.69 27.72
C GLY A 85 -39.46 -21.32 27.13
N MET A 86 -38.25 -20.81 27.33
CA MET A 86 -37.61 -19.79 26.50
C MET A 86 -36.80 -20.47 25.38
N SER A 87 -36.51 -19.77 24.28
CA SER A 87 -35.66 -20.33 23.23
C SER A 87 -34.24 -19.83 23.37
N ASP A 88 -33.27 -20.64 22.98
CA ASP A 88 -31.85 -20.34 23.19
C ASP A 88 -31.48 -18.99 22.54
N GLY A 89 -31.92 -18.77 21.30
CA GLY A 89 -31.75 -17.49 20.59
C GLY A 89 -32.46 -16.31 21.23
N TRP A 90 -33.58 -16.52 21.94
CA TRP A 90 -34.26 -15.45 22.68
C TRP A 90 -33.49 -15.09 23.96
N GLU A 91 -32.96 -16.09 24.64
CA GLU A 91 -32.19 -15.93 25.86
C GLU A 91 -30.87 -15.21 25.59
N VAL A 92 -30.15 -15.63 24.54
CA VAL A 92 -28.94 -14.95 24.06
C VAL A 92 -29.24 -13.49 23.72
N ALA A 93 -30.31 -13.21 22.98
CA ALA A 93 -30.70 -11.84 22.61
C ALA A 93 -31.08 -10.95 23.83
N HIS A 94 -31.35 -11.54 25.00
CA HIS A 94 -31.71 -10.83 26.22
C HIS A 94 -30.67 -10.99 27.35
N GLY A 95 -29.49 -11.56 27.05
CA GLY A 95 -28.39 -11.74 28.01
C GLY A 95 -28.71 -12.75 29.12
N LEU A 96 -29.53 -13.75 28.83
CA LEU A 96 -29.83 -14.89 29.69
C LEU A 96 -29.01 -16.12 29.25
N ASN A 97 -28.88 -17.11 30.13
CA ASN A 97 -28.11 -18.32 29.86
C ASN A 97 -29.02 -19.44 29.32
N PRO A 98 -28.90 -19.84 28.04
CA PRO A 98 -29.78 -20.85 27.40
C PRO A 98 -29.56 -22.29 27.91
N LEU A 99 -28.66 -22.48 28.88
CA LEU A 99 -28.37 -23.77 29.52
C LEU A 99 -28.85 -23.82 30.99
N ASP A 100 -29.50 -22.77 31.49
CA ASP A 100 -29.98 -22.65 32.87
C ASP A 100 -31.49 -22.48 32.96
N ASN A 101 -32.17 -23.57 33.32
CA ASN A 101 -33.62 -23.61 33.45
C ASN A 101 -34.19 -22.83 34.66
N GLY A 102 -33.36 -22.07 35.37
CA GLY A 102 -33.75 -21.19 36.48
C GLY A 102 -34.25 -21.93 37.73
N GLU A 103 -34.15 -23.25 37.79
CA GLU A 103 -34.46 -24.00 39.01
C GLU A 103 -33.28 -23.94 39.98
N SER A 104 -33.43 -23.12 41.04
CA SER A 104 -32.54 -23.24 42.19
C SER A 104 -32.63 -24.66 42.76
N ASP A 105 -31.52 -25.41 42.75
CA ASP A 105 -31.41 -26.72 43.42
C ASP A 105 -32.11 -26.67 44.79
N ASP A 106 -33.13 -27.49 45.00
CA ASP A 106 -33.82 -27.61 46.30
C ASP A 106 -32.81 -28.09 47.34
N ILE A 107 -32.25 -27.15 48.10
CA ILE A 107 -31.35 -27.42 49.23
C ILE A 107 -32.15 -28.19 50.29
N THR A 108 -32.15 -29.51 50.13
CA THR A 108 -32.56 -30.46 51.17
C THR A 108 -31.38 -30.85 52.08
N LEU A 109 -30.28 -30.09 52.06
CA LEU A 109 -29.15 -30.31 52.96
C LEU A 109 -29.49 -29.86 54.39
N ASP A 110 -29.57 -30.83 55.28
CA ASP A 110 -29.64 -30.65 56.73
C ASP A 110 -28.43 -29.82 57.21
N PRO A 111 -28.64 -28.68 57.90
CA PRO A 111 -27.56 -27.82 58.38
C PRO A 111 -26.55 -28.48 59.33
N SER A 112 -26.80 -29.72 59.76
CA SER A 112 -25.93 -30.48 60.66
C SER A 112 -24.89 -31.38 59.97
N GLU A 113 -24.96 -31.54 58.65
CA GLU A 113 -23.98 -32.29 57.84
C GLU A 113 -23.05 -31.35 57.04
N ALA A 114 -22.88 -30.11 57.50
CA ALA A 114 -21.90 -29.18 56.94
C ALA A 114 -20.48 -29.63 57.32
N ASP A 115 -19.92 -30.53 56.51
CA ASP A 115 -18.49 -30.80 56.49
C ASP A 115 -17.79 -29.59 55.85
N THR A 116 -17.05 -28.84 56.65
CA THR A 116 -16.43 -27.56 56.24
C THR A 116 -15.19 -27.74 55.36
N GLU A 117 -14.90 -28.94 54.88
CA GLU A 117 -13.77 -29.21 53.98
C GLU A 117 -14.16 -29.23 52.49
N ASP A 118 -15.46 -29.26 52.15
CA ASP A 118 -15.97 -29.18 50.76
C ASP A 118 -16.57 -27.81 50.40
N ALA A 119 -16.29 -26.77 51.19
CA ALA A 119 -16.54 -25.37 50.78
C ALA A 119 -15.50 -24.86 49.75
N ILE A 120 -14.90 -25.77 48.97
CA ILE A 120 -14.00 -25.45 47.87
C ILE A 120 -14.84 -25.41 46.60
N LYS A 121 -15.11 -24.19 46.12
CA LYS A 121 -15.55 -23.87 44.76
C LYS A 121 -16.66 -24.79 44.23
N LYS A 122 -17.90 -24.65 44.73
CA LYS A 122 -19.02 -24.74 43.79
C LYS A 122 -18.88 -23.51 42.90
N ASN A 123 -18.40 -23.79 41.70
CA ASN A 123 -18.16 -22.84 40.63
C ASN A 123 -19.36 -21.88 40.55
N GLU A 124 -19.10 -20.58 40.42
CA GLU A 124 -20.11 -19.61 40.00
C GLU A 124 -20.43 -19.85 38.50
N THR A 125 -20.81 -21.07 38.13
CA THR A 125 -21.20 -21.48 36.77
C THR A 125 -22.61 -21.00 36.38
N ASP A 126 -23.23 -20.18 37.22
CA ASP A 126 -24.48 -19.47 36.91
C ASP A 126 -24.22 -18.19 36.09
N ALA A 127 -22.96 -17.90 35.75
CA ALA A 127 -22.61 -16.81 34.84
C ALA A 127 -22.47 -17.36 33.40
N TRP A 128 -23.26 -16.77 32.51
CA TRP A 128 -23.13 -16.83 31.05
C TRP A 128 -21.65 -16.91 30.64
N PRO A 129 -21.23 -17.90 29.82
CA PRO A 129 -19.88 -17.91 29.26
C PRO A 129 -19.71 -16.62 28.45
N ASP A 130 -18.79 -15.76 28.87
CA ASP A 130 -18.48 -14.54 28.14
C ASP A 130 -18.00 -14.95 26.72
N PRO A 131 -18.70 -14.52 25.66
CA PRO A 131 -18.25 -14.70 24.28
C PRO A 131 -16.77 -14.42 24.05
N ASN A 132 -16.23 -13.41 24.73
CA ASN A 132 -14.84 -13.00 24.58
C ASN A 132 -13.87 -14.03 25.17
N GLN A 133 -14.31 -14.92 26.06
CA GLN A 133 -13.48 -15.99 26.64
C GLN A 133 -13.53 -17.29 25.81
N GLY A 134 -14.26 -17.31 24.69
CA GLY A 134 -14.29 -18.44 23.76
C GLY A 134 -13.01 -18.55 22.92
N PRO A 135 -12.76 -19.66 22.20
CA PRO A 135 -11.55 -19.85 21.41
C PRO A 135 -11.21 -18.71 20.43
N ASN A 136 -12.25 -18.08 19.85
CA ASN A 136 -12.11 -16.97 18.89
C ASN A 136 -12.34 -15.59 19.54
N GLY A 137 -12.51 -15.56 20.86
CA GLY A 137 -12.63 -14.31 21.59
C GLY A 137 -11.26 -13.72 21.89
N ASP A 138 -11.27 -12.44 22.21
CA ASP A 138 -10.11 -11.60 22.51
C ASP A 138 -10.45 -10.82 23.80
N PRO A 139 -10.20 -11.41 24.99
CA PRO A 139 -10.59 -10.82 26.27
C PRO A 139 -9.89 -9.52 26.65
N ASP A 140 -8.64 -9.35 26.24
CA ASP A 140 -7.75 -8.24 26.57
C ASP A 140 -7.58 -7.22 25.43
N ARG A 141 -8.09 -7.54 24.24
CA ARG A 141 -8.24 -6.65 23.09
C ARG A 141 -6.92 -6.19 22.51
N ASP A 142 -5.92 -7.07 22.50
CA ASP A 142 -4.66 -6.84 21.79
C ASP A 142 -4.73 -7.26 20.31
N GLY A 143 -5.84 -7.89 19.90
CA GLY A 143 -6.08 -8.38 18.55
C GLY A 143 -5.62 -9.82 18.31
N LEU A 144 -5.13 -10.53 19.33
CA LEU A 144 -4.94 -11.97 19.29
C LEU A 144 -6.19 -12.70 19.81
N THR A 145 -6.53 -13.81 19.17
CA THR A 145 -7.58 -14.69 19.70
C THR A 145 -6.99 -15.63 20.73
N ASN A 146 -7.80 -16.06 21.71
CA ASN A 146 -7.42 -17.07 22.71
C ASN A 146 -6.75 -18.32 22.08
N THR A 147 -7.11 -18.72 20.85
CA THR A 147 -6.46 -19.82 20.12
C THR A 147 -5.04 -19.50 19.67
N VAL A 148 -4.80 -18.30 19.15
CA VAL A 148 -3.48 -17.87 18.69
C VAL A 148 -2.57 -17.67 19.88
N GLU A 149 -3.08 -17.06 20.94
CA GLU A 149 -2.34 -16.89 22.19
C GLU A 149 -1.95 -18.21 22.84
N GLN A 150 -2.83 -19.21 22.79
CA GLN A 150 -2.48 -20.57 23.24
C GLN A 150 -1.30 -21.17 22.45
N ASP A 151 -1.21 -20.88 21.14
CA ASP A 151 -0.14 -21.37 20.28
C ASP A 151 1.17 -20.60 20.50
N LEU A 152 1.10 -19.28 20.76
CA LEU A 152 2.23 -18.43 21.13
C LEU A 152 2.70 -18.66 22.57
N GLY A 153 1.80 -19.10 23.45
CA GLY A 153 2.05 -19.32 24.87
C GLY A 153 1.85 -18.08 25.74
N THR A 154 1.21 -17.04 25.20
CA THR A 154 0.84 -15.78 25.87
C THR A 154 -0.37 -15.96 26.79
N ASP A 155 -0.67 -14.95 27.61
CA ASP A 155 -1.76 -14.98 28.60
C ASP A 155 -3.01 -14.28 28.05
N PRO A 156 -4.11 -15.02 27.74
CA PRO A 156 -5.31 -14.49 27.08
C PRO A 156 -6.17 -13.48 27.83
N GLN A 157 -5.64 -12.90 28.89
CA GLN A 157 -6.29 -11.87 29.68
C GLN A 157 -5.36 -10.66 29.90
N ARG A 158 -4.22 -10.64 29.22
CA ARG A 158 -3.18 -9.66 29.34
C ARG A 158 -2.58 -9.40 27.96
N ALA A 159 -2.97 -8.26 27.40
CA ALA A 159 -2.44 -7.73 26.15
C ALA A 159 -0.90 -7.67 26.08
N ASP A 160 -0.23 -7.57 27.24
CA ASP A 160 1.22 -7.59 27.39
C ASP A 160 1.54 -8.70 28.41
N THR A 161 2.01 -9.85 27.93
CA THR A 161 2.25 -11.05 28.75
C THR A 161 3.47 -10.90 29.65
N ASP A 162 4.52 -10.21 29.23
CA ASP A 162 5.79 -10.14 29.94
C ASP A 162 6.05 -8.80 30.67
N ASN A 163 5.10 -7.88 30.58
CA ASN A 163 4.97 -6.56 31.20
C ASN A 163 5.97 -5.51 30.74
N ASP A 164 6.47 -5.60 29.52
CA ASP A 164 7.56 -4.76 29.04
C ASP A 164 7.11 -3.46 28.35
N GLY A 165 5.80 -3.33 28.17
CA GLY A 165 5.12 -2.18 27.62
C GLY A 165 4.59 -2.38 26.20
N LEU A 166 4.94 -3.47 25.51
CA LEU A 166 4.47 -3.80 24.17
C LEU A 166 3.38 -4.86 24.22
N ASN A 167 2.46 -4.86 23.26
CA ASN A 167 1.45 -5.89 23.17
C ASN A 167 1.93 -7.17 22.45
N ASP A 168 1.36 -8.31 22.84
CA ASP A 168 1.77 -9.63 22.38
C ASP A 168 1.56 -9.80 20.86
N ARG A 169 0.52 -9.17 20.29
CA ARG A 169 0.25 -9.20 18.84
C ARG A 169 1.40 -8.59 18.05
N TRP A 170 1.76 -7.36 18.39
CA TRP A 170 2.75 -6.56 17.70
C TRP A 170 4.13 -7.22 17.79
N GLU A 171 4.51 -7.71 18.97
CA GLU A 171 5.76 -8.43 19.12
C GLU A 171 5.82 -9.71 18.28
N SER A 172 4.71 -10.46 18.22
CA SER A 172 4.64 -11.68 17.42
C SER A 172 4.82 -11.45 15.91
N LEU A 173 4.50 -10.24 15.42
CA LEU A 173 4.65 -9.86 14.01
C LEU A 173 6.10 -9.50 13.67
N TYR A 174 6.79 -8.77 14.56
CA TYR A 174 8.09 -8.16 14.27
C TYR A 174 9.30 -8.86 14.91
N SER A 175 9.08 -10.01 15.56
CA SER A 175 10.13 -10.80 16.21
C SER A 175 11.39 -11.00 15.35
N THR A 176 12.53 -10.53 15.86
CA THR A 176 13.80 -10.50 15.12
C THR A 176 15.01 -10.90 15.97
N GLU A 177 16.05 -11.47 15.37
CA GLU A 177 17.26 -11.92 16.08
C GLU A 177 18.45 -10.98 15.83
N VAL A 178 18.93 -10.32 16.89
CA VAL A 178 20.10 -9.44 16.85
C VAL A 178 21.34 -10.13 17.43
N THR A 179 22.40 -10.22 16.63
CA THR A 179 23.67 -10.81 17.07
C THR A 179 24.56 -9.78 17.76
N THR A 180 24.81 -9.97 19.05
CA THR A 180 25.71 -9.12 19.85
C THR A 180 27.04 -9.83 20.14
N VAL A 181 28.02 -9.09 20.67
CA VAL A 181 29.30 -9.65 21.13
C VAL A 181 29.11 -10.64 22.29
N GLY A 182 28.00 -10.51 23.04
CA GLY A 182 27.68 -11.34 24.20
C GLY A 182 26.76 -12.53 23.92
N GLY A 183 26.13 -12.60 22.74
CA GLY A 183 25.16 -13.64 22.37
C GLY A 183 24.17 -13.15 21.33
N VAL A 184 23.26 -14.03 20.91
CA VAL A 184 22.07 -13.63 20.13
C VAL A 184 21.00 -13.21 21.12
N VAL A 185 20.37 -12.06 20.88
CA VAL A 185 19.18 -11.56 21.59
C VAL A 185 18.04 -11.65 20.58
N THR A 186 16.92 -12.23 20.98
CA THR A 186 15.70 -12.23 20.19
C THR A 186 14.88 -11.07 20.70
N LEU A 187 14.70 -10.04 19.87
CA LEU A 187 13.87 -8.89 20.18
C LEU A 187 12.41 -9.20 19.83
N PHE A 188 11.50 -8.56 20.55
CA PHE A 188 10.05 -8.69 20.37
C PHE A 188 9.61 -10.16 20.48
N ASP A 189 9.98 -10.79 21.59
CA ASP A 189 9.46 -12.12 21.96
C ASP A 189 8.40 -11.88 23.04
N PRO A 190 7.10 -12.14 22.79
CA PRO A 190 6.01 -11.77 23.71
C PRO A 190 6.04 -12.50 25.06
N LEU A 191 7.00 -13.42 25.24
CA LEU A 191 7.24 -14.12 26.49
C LEU A 191 8.48 -13.61 27.24
N SER A 192 9.21 -12.64 26.68
CA SER A 192 10.49 -12.16 27.15
C SER A 192 10.79 -10.72 26.71
N GLY A 193 10.33 -9.74 27.49
CA GLY A 193 10.59 -8.32 27.31
C GLY A 193 12.00 -7.86 27.71
N ASN A 194 12.99 -8.70 27.41
CA ASN A 194 14.43 -8.47 27.47
C ASN A 194 14.93 -7.41 28.48
N TRP A 195 14.51 -7.54 29.74
CA TRP A 195 14.87 -6.60 30.81
C TRP A 195 16.39 -6.53 31.05
N ASP A 196 16.97 -5.34 30.92
CA ASP A 196 18.42 -5.06 30.96
C ASP A 196 19.22 -5.97 30.00
N CYS A 197 18.78 -6.07 28.75
CA CYS A 197 19.46 -6.90 27.76
C CYS A 197 20.84 -6.38 27.37
N LEU A 198 21.57 -7.19 26.60
CA LEU A 198 22.97 -6.91 26.23
C LEU A 198 23.15 -5.67 25.32
N LEU A 199 22.08 -5.14 24.74
CA LEU A 199 22.08 -3.94 23.91
C LEU A 199 22.10 -2.65 24.74
N LEU A 200 21.54 -2.71 25.95
CA LEU A 200 21.56 -1.62 26.92
C LEU A 200 22.88 -1.67 27.71
N ASP A 201 23.96 -1.17 27.11
CA ASP A 201 25.18 -0.91 27.87
C ASP A 201 25.09 0.43 28.64
N ALA A 202 25.95 0.61 29.65
CA ALA A 202 25.90 1.82 30.48
C ALA A 202 26.12 3.14 29.71
N GLY A 203 26.64 3.08 28.47
CA GLY A 203 26.71 4.21 27.56
C GLY A 203 25.38 4.45 26.85
N THR A 204 24.75 3.40 26.33
CA THR A 204 23.42 3.44 25.71
C THR A 204 22.35 3.89 26.70
N GLU A 205 22.30 3.30 27.90
CA GLU A 205 21.35 3.70 28.96
C GLU A 205 21.45 5.19 29.30
N GLN A 206 22.68 5.72 29.40
CA GLN A 206 22.86 7.15 29.69
C GLN A 206 22.39 8.03 28.52
N ALA A 207 22.60 7.58 27.28
CA ALA A 207 22.17 8.32 26.11
C ALA A 207 20.63 8.33 25.99
N LEU A 208 19.98 7.19 26.22
CA LEU A 208 18.52 7.09 26.27
C LEU A 208 17.94 7.89 27.43
N ALA A 209 18.53 7.82 28.62
CA ALA A 209 18.10 8.64 29.75
C ALA A 209 18.19 10.14 29.44
N ASP A 210 19.29 10.58 28.81
CA ASP A 210 19.44 11.97 28.39
C ASP A 210 18.42 12.36 27.28
N TYR A 211 17.98 11.41 26.44
CA TYR A 211 16.96 11.63 25.39
C TYR A 211 15.55 11.74 25.99
N TYR A 212 15.12 10.76 26.78
CA TYR A 212 13.78 10.72 27.38
C TYR A 212 13.57 11.80 28.44
N ASP A 213 14.61 12.20 29.17
CA ASP A 213 14.51 13.25 30.19
C ASP A 213 14.64 14.69 29.63
N ASP A 214 14.90 14.87 28.33
CA ASP A 214 15.01 16.22 27.70
C ASP A 214 13.62 16.87 27.46
N ASP A 215 12.60 16.04 27.23
CA ASP A 215 11.22 16.49 26.99
C ASP A 215 10.33 16.28 28.21
N GLU A 216 9.45 17.24 28.51
CA GLU A 216 8.45 17.11 29.58
C GLU A 216 7.17 16.39 29.10
N THR A 217 7.08 16.06 27.79
CA THR A 217 5.91 15.45 27.16
C THR A 217 6.01 13.93 27.02
N THR A 218 7.23 13.39 26.95
CA THR A 218 7.48 11.94 26.93
C THR A 218 7.64 11.40 28.36
N PRO A 219 7.41 10.09 28.57
CA PRO A 219 7.72 9.44 29.84
C PRO A 219 9.19 9.62 30.19
N SER A 220 9.50 9.89 31.46
CA SER A 220 10.89 9.97 31.90
C SER A 220 11.53 8.59 31.86
N TRP A 221 12.87 8.54 31.83
CA TRP A 221 13.58 7.26 31.83
C TRP A 221 13.20 6.39 33.03
N ASP A 222 13.03 7.00 34.21
CA ASP A 222 12.60 6.27 35.42
C ASP A 222 11.18 5.70 35.30
N ASP A 223 10.30 6.30 34.48
CA ASP A 223 8.92 5.83 34.27
C ASP A 223 8.84 4.63 33.31
N LEU A 224 9.79 4.53 32.36
CA LEU A 224 9.92 3.39 31.44
C LEU A 224 10.54 2.15 32.09
N GLY A 225 11.00 2.27 33.34
CA GLY A 225 11.58 1.17 34.10
C GLY A 225 10.53 0.40 34.90
N ASN A 226 10.74 -0.91 35.07
CA ASN A 226 9.94 -1.69 36.00
C ASN A 226 10.24 -1.31 37.47
N SER A 227 9.54 -1.94 38.41
CA SER A 227 9.71 -1.69 39.85
C SER A 227 11.13 -1.98 40.40
N GLU A 228 11.97 -2.70 39.66
CA GLU A 228 13.37 -2.96 40.00
C GLU A 228 14.34 -1.93 39.39
N GLY A 229 13.84 -0.99 38.58
CA GLY A 229 14.61 0.01 37.85
C GLY A 229 15.34 -0.56 36.64
N LYS A 230 14.79 -1.61 36.03
CA LYS A 230 15.29 -2.21 34.79
C LYS A 230 14.44 -1.77 33.61
N HIS A 231 15.01 -1.74 32.43
CA HIS A 231 14.36 -1.31 31.20
C HIS A 231 14.30 -2.44 30.18
N SER A 232 13.18 -2.60 29.50
CA SER A 232 13.08 -3.54 28.38
C SER A 232 13.83 -2.95 27.20
N CYS A 233 14.66 -3.76 26.54
CA CYS A 233 15.28 -3.32 25.30
C CYS A 233 14.39 -3.52 24.08
N ASP A 234 13.28 -4.25 24.22
CA ASP A 234 12.28 -4.34 23.18
C ASP A 234 11.46 -3.05 23.13
N SER A 235 11.13 -2.41 24.26
CA SER A 235 10.33 -1.19 24.23
C SER A 235 11.12 0.12 24.04
N VAL A 236 12.26 0.30 24.74
CA VAL A 236 12.92 1.62 24.82
C VAL A 236 13.89 1.95 23.67
N LEU A 237 14.26 0.95 22.88
CA LEU A 237 15.18 1.13 21.75
C LEU A 237 14.43 1.73 20.54
N ASP A 238 15.22 2.27 19.64
CA ASP A 238 14.85 2.69 18.29
C ASP A 238 15.67 1.73 17.39
N THR A 239 14.99 0.77 16.78
CA THR A 239 15.63 -0.44 16.23
C THR A 239 16.14 -0.23 14.80
N ASP A 240 15.52 0.67 14.06
CA ASP A 240 15.81 1.03 12.68
C ASP A 240 16.51 2.41 12.53
N ASP A 241 16.80 3.04 13.68
CA ASP A 241 17.50 4.31 13.87
C ASP A 241 16.75 5.51 13.23
N ASP A 242 15.42 5.46 13.08
CA ASP A 242 14.63 6.53 12.48
C ASP A 242 14.38 7.73 13.41
N GLY A 243 14.43 7.50 14.71
CA GLY A 243 14.18 8.48 15.76
C GLY A 243 12.88 8.25 16.53
N LEU A 244 12.09 7.23 16.15
CA LEU A 244 10.88 6.76 16.78
C LEU A 244 11.20 5.48 17.59
N PRO A 245 11.08 5.52 18.93
CA PRO A 245 11.26 4.33 19.75
C PRO A 245 10.17 3.28 19.52
N ASN A 246 10.52 2.00 19.69
CA ASN A 246 9.65 0.84 19.45
C ASN A 246 8.28 0.92 20.15
N TRP A 247 8.20 1.45 21.38
CA TRP A 247 6.92 1.62 22.08
C TRP A 247 6.00 2.70 21.45
N LEU A 248 6.58 3.70 20.77
CA LEU A 248 5.81 4.65 19.99
C LEU A 248 5.42 4.06 18.64
N GLU A 249 6.30 3.28 18.02
CA GLU A 249 6.00 2.54 16.79
C GLU A 249 4.79 1.63 16.96
N GLU A 250 4.73 0.86 18.06
CA GLU A 250 3.54 0.07 18.42
C GLU A 250 2.27 0.92 18.52
N ASN A 251 2.35 2.10 19.12
CA ASN A 251 1.19 2.98 19.27
C ASN A 251 0.74 3.61 17.94
N PHE A 252 1.64 3.76 16.97
CA PHE A 252 1.33 4.21 15.61
C PHE A 252 1.07 3.07 14.63
N GLY A 253 1.26 1.81 15.04
CA GLY A 253 1.06 0.65 14.18
C GLY A 253 2.20 0.37 13.20
N THR A 254 3.36 1.00 13.38
CA THR A 254 4.49 0.94 12.44
C THR A 254 5.39 -0.29 12.66
N ASP A 255 6.24 -0.59 11.68
CA ASP A 255 7.22 -1.68 11.67
C ASP A 255 8.55 -1.22 12.28
N PRO A 256 8.96 -1.78 13.44
CA PRO A 256 10.18 -1.36 14.14
C PRO A 256 11.48 -1.69 13.43
N THR A 257 11.41 -2.31 12.27
CA THR A 257 12.57 -2.67 11.47
C THR A 257 12.69 -1.87 10.18
N SER A 258 11.73 -0.98 9.91
CA SER A 258 11.66 -0.15 8.71
C SER A 258 11.39 1.30 9.05
N ARG A 259 12.25 2.19 8.53
CA ARG A 259 12.13 3.65 8.74
C ARG A 259 10.90 4.29 8.12
N ASP A 260 10.32 3.58 7.17
CA ASP A 260 9.19 3.94 6.33
C ASP A 260 8.38 2.64 6.24
N SER A 261 7.36 2.56 7.10
CA SER A 261 6.65 1.32 7.41
C SER A 261 5.66 0.92 6.32
N ASP A 262 4.98 1.89 5.75
CA ASP A 262 3.99 1.72 4.68
C ASP A 262 4.59 1.89 3.26
N MET A 263 5.85 2.31 3.18
CA MET A 263 6.64 2.47 1.96
C MET A 263 6.10 3.56 1.03
N ASP A 264 5.57 4.64 1.61
CA ASP A 264 4.91 5.74 0.90
C ASP A 264 5.88 6.86 0.43
N LEU A 265 7.17 6.78 0.81
CA LEU A 265 8.29 7.74 0.60
C LEU A 265 8.59 8.70 1.77
N ILE A 266 7.89 8.60 2.89
CA ILE A 266 8.14 9.37 4.11
C ILE A 266 8.65 8.43 5.21
N ASP A 267 9.59 8.90 6.03
CA ASP A 267 10.00 8.14 7.22
C ASP A 267 8.94 8.33 8.33
N ASP A 268 8.63 7.30 9.13
CA ASP A 268 7.57 7.31 10.16
C ASP A 268 7.69 8.51 11.12
N ILE A 269 8.92 8.79 11.59
CA ILE A 269 9.21 9.94 12.46
C ILE A 269 8.83 11.30 11.84
N VAL A 270 8.87 11.42 10.51
CA VAL A 270 8.56 12.66 9.79
C VAL A 270 7.06 12.91 9.82
N GLU A 271 6.25 11.88 9.74
CA GLU A 271 4.79 11.98 9.70
C GLU A 271 4.20 12.35 11.05
N VAL A 272 4.71 11.75 12.12
CA VAL A 272 4.26 12.02 13.50
C VAL A 272 4.87 13.30 14.09
N SER A 273 5.79 13.95 13.38
CA SER A 273 6.48 15.14 13.89
C SER A 273 5.55 16.35 14.04
N THR A 274 5.55 16.94 15.23
CA THR A 274 4.85 18.20 15.52
C THR A 274 5.68 19.45 15.17
N GLN A 275 6.92 19.28 14.72
CA GLN A 275 7.86 20.35 14.40
C GLN A 275 8.25 20.36 12.92
N LEU A 276 9.10 21.32 12.54
CA LEU A 276 9.71 21.31 11.21
C LEU A 276 10.68 20.13 11.11
N VAL A 277 10.55 19.38 10.03
CA VAL A 277 11.33 18.19 9.73
C VAL A 277 12.46 18.51 8.76
N ASN A 278 13.57 17.81 8.92
CA ASN A 278 14.71 17.89 8.01
C ASN A 278 14.69 16.67 7.10
N ILE A 279 14.20 16.83 5.87
CA ILE A 279 14.13 15.73 4.90
C ILE A 279 15.31 15.77 3.94
N PHE A 280 15.77 14.59 3.52
CA PHE A 280 16.85 14.40 2.55
C PHE A 280 16.34 13.98 1.17
N VAL A 281 15.04 14.07 0.93
CA VAL A 281 14.39 13.82 -0.36
C VAL A 281 13.84 15.15 -0.89
N GLY A 282 13.90 15.34 -2.21
CA GLY A 282 13.35 16.51 -2.88
C GLY A 282 11.82 16.48 -2.88
N THR A 283 11.23 17.65 -3.03
CA THR A 283 9.77 17.87 -3.07
C THR A 283 9.41 18.66 -4.33
N GLY A 284 8.15 18.62 -4.74
CA GLY A 284 7.68 19.16 -6.01
C GLY A 284 8.36 18.49 -7.19
N GLU A 285 9.00 19.26 -8.05
CA GLU A 285 9.64 18.75 -9.28
C GLU A 285 10.83 17.81 -9.05
N GLU A 286 11.46 17.90 -7.88
CA GLU A 286 12.52 16.98 -7.47
C GLU A 286 11.98 15.87 -6.55
N CYS A 287 10.69 15.58 -6.63
CA CYS A 287 10.08 14.51 -5.85
C CYS A 287 10.85 13.19 -6.01
N ASN A 288 11.05 12.48 -4.90
CA ASN A 288 11.80 11.21 -4.87
C ASN A 288 13.26 11.31 -5.35
N VAL A 289 13.83 12.52 -5.39
CA VAL A 289 15.26 12.74 -5.69
C VAL A 289 16.04 12.93 -4.39
N ALA A 290 17.01 12.06 -4.13
CA ALA A 290 17.86 12.18 -2.95
C ALA A 290 18.72 13.47 -2.98
N LEU A 291 18.65 14.24 -1.89
CA LEU A 291 19.34 15.50 -1.68
C LEU A 291 20.64 15.33 -0.88
N VAL A 292 21.63 16.15 -1.22
CA VAL A 292 22.93 16.19 -0.49
C VAL A 292 22.85 17.02 0.79
N GLN A 293 21.90 17.95 0.86
CA GLN A 293 21.63 18.80 2.03
C GLN A 293 20.16 18.66 2.35
N SER A 294 19.84 18.56 3.64
CA SER A 294 18.45 18.53 4.07
C SER A 294 17.74 19.85 3.76
N ILE A 295 16.45 19.76 3.56
CA ILE A 295 15.53 20.90 3.46
C ILE A 295 14.57 20.88 4.64
N ASP A 296 14.21 22.07 5.12
CA ASP A 296 13.25 22.22 6.22
C ASP A 296 11.83 22.24 5.65
N ARG A 297 11.00 21.28 6.06
CA ARG A 297 9.58 21.19 5.69
C ARG A 297 8.68 21.12 6.92
N VAL A 298 7.42 21.47 6.72
CA VAL A 298 6.36 21.21 7.70
C VAL A 298 5.97 19.75 7.53
N ALA A 299 5.92 18.97 8.62
CA ALA A 299 5.44 17.59 8.60
C ALA A 299 4.02 17.49 8.02
N PRO A 300 3.68 16.39 7.32
CA PRO A 300 2.38 16.23 6.65
C PRO A 300 1.21 16.41 7.63
N PHE A 301 1.29 15.77 8.80
CA PHE A 301 0.20 15.76 9.79
C PHE A 301 0.44 16.69 10.99
N GLN A 302 1.30 17.71 10.85
CA GLN A 302 1.69 18.60 11.97
C GLN A 302 0.51 19.24 12.73
N THR A 303 -0.63 19.43 12.06
CA THR A 303 -1.83 20.05 12.64
C THR A 303 -2.78 19.08 13.34
N MET A 304 -2.55 17.78 13.19
CA MET A 304 -3.37 16.72 13.79
C MET A 304 -2.96 16.51 15.25
N ASP A 305 -3.84 15.88 16.02
CA ASP A 305 -3.58 15.49 17.41
C ASP A 305 -3.36 13.99 17.52
N ASP A 306 -2.76 13.54 18.63
CA ASP A 306 -2.43 12.12 18.85
C ASP A 306 -3.67 11.20 18.73
N ALA A 307 -4.87 11.73 19.00
CA ALA A 307 -6.11 10.97 18.88
C ALA A 307 -6.55 10.75 17.43
N TRP A 308 -6.11 11.61 16.51
CA TRP A 308 -6.38 11.46 15.08
C TRP A 308 -5.53 10.35 14.47
N PHE A 309 -4.26 10.19 14.87
CA PHE A 309 -3.42 9.06 14.45
C PHE A 309 -3.98 7.71 14.91
N LEU A 310 -4.72 7.68 16.01
CA LEU A 310 -5.43 6.48 16.50
C LEU A 310 -6.78 6.23 15.78
N GLY A 311 -7.10 7.05 14.79
CA GLY A 311 -8.27 6.89 13.94
C GLY A 311 -7.95 6.09 12.70
N ASP A 312 -9.00 5.81 11.94
CA ASP A 312 -8.99 5.11 10.66
C ASP A 312 -9.97 5.90 9.78
N MET A 313 -9.43 6.73 8.89
CA MET A 313 -10.18 7.77 8.17
C MET A 313 -10.87 7.21 6.94
N ASP A 314 -10.27 6.23 6.26
CA ASP A 314 -10.79 5.60 5.05
C ASP A 314 -11.54 4.26 5.33
N GLY A 315 -11.31 3.66 6.49
CA GLY A 315 -11.97 2.45 6.97
C GLY A 315 -11.29 1.15 6.54
N ASP A 316 -10.00 1.17 6.21
CA ASP A 316 -9.25 -0.01 5.76
C ASP A 316 -8.67 -0.87 6.91
N GLY A 317 -8.74 -0.35 8.14
CA GLY A 317 -8.28 -1.01 9.36
C GLY A 317 -6.84 -0.69 9.77
N LEU A 318 -6.16 0.21 9.07
CA LEU A 318 -4.87 0.81 9.45
C LEU A 318 -5.09 2.11 10.24
N LEU A 319 -4.04 2.57 10.90
CA LEU A 319 -4.05 3.80 11.68
C LEU A 319 -3.55 4.95 10.80
N ASN A 320 -4.28 6.07 10.82
CA ASN A 320 -3.92 7.25 10.03
C ASN A 320 -2.45 7.66 10.22
N GLY A 321 -1.79 8.10 9.14
CA GLY A 321 -0.40 8.51 9.12
C GLY A 321 0.53 7.32 8.87
N PRO A 322 1.60 7.12 9.67
CA PRO A 322 2.79 6.36 9.25
C PRO A 322 2.64 4.86 9.06
N SER A 323 1.47 4.29 9.38
CA SER A 323 1.19 2.87 9.14
C SER A 323 0.26 2.64 7.96
N ASP A 324 -0.28 3.73 7.41
CA ASP A 324 -1.32 3.75 6.42
C ASP A 324 -0.83 4.51 5.19
N TRP A 325 -0.59 3.73 4.13
CA TRP A 325 -0.06 4.20 2.88
C TRP A 325 -0.92 5.29 2.21
N ASP A 326 -2.23 5.33 2.45
CA ASP A 326 -3.20 6.28 1.87
C ASP A 326 -4.24 6.66 2.92
N THR A 327 -3.84 7.54 3.85
CA THR A 327 -4.61 7.92 5.03
C THR A 327 -6.06 8.33 4.72
N ASP A 328 -6.32 8.96 3.57
CA ASP A 328 -7.65 9.44 3.24
C ASP A 328 -8.42 8.61 2.20
N GLY A 329 -7.78 7.57 1.67
CA GLY A 329 -8.36 6.55 0.80
C GLY A 329 -8.72 7.05 -0.59
N ASP A 330 -7.99 8.02 -1.13
CA ASP A 330 -8.25 8.57 -2.47
C ASP A 330 -7.48 7.89 -3.60
N GLY A 331 -6.59 6.98 -3.24
CA GLY A 331 -5.77 6.14 -4.10
C GLY A 331 -4.37 6.68 -4.35
N MET A 332 -3.98 7.80 -3.73
CA MET A 332 -2.63 8.36 -3.78
C MET A 332 -1.91 8.11 -2.46
N PRO A 333 -0.61 7.78 -2.48
CA PRO A 333 0.14 7.68 -1.24
C PRO A 333 0.37 9.01 -0.57
N ASP A 334 0.35 9.00 0.76
CA ASP A 334 0.61 10.17 1.61
C ASP A 334 1.95 10.83 1.25
N GLY A 335 2.99 10.06 0.94
CA GLY A 335 4.30 10.55 0.52
C GLY A 335 4.33 11.19 -0.86
N PHE A 336 3.52 10.71 -1.81
CA PHE A 336 3.34 11.41 -3.09
C PHE A 336 2.67 12.75 -2.88
N GLU A 337 1.60 12.78 -2.09
CA GLU A 337 0.86 13.99 -1.77
C GLU A 337 1.70 15.01 -1.00
N TYR A 338 2.41 14.55 0.01
CA TYR A 338 3.34 15.35 0.80
C TYR A 338 4.38 16.02 -0.09
N CYS A 339 4.87 15.31 -1.10
CA CYS A 339 5.79 15.84 -2.09
C CYS A 339 5.27 17.10 -2.80
N TYR A 340 3.97 17.15 -3.08
CA TYR A 340 3.28 18.26 -3.75
C TYR A 340 2.39 19.08 -2.79
N SER A 341 2.70 19.06 -1.48
CA SER A 341 1.96 19.81 -0.45
C SER A 341 2.53 21.22 -0.19
N HIS A 342 3.68 21.55 -0.79
CA HIS A 342 4.49 22.70 -0.37
C HIS A 342 4.34 23.94 -1.26
N LEU A 343 3.77 25.01 -0.69
CA LEU A 343 3.60 26.29 -1.39
C LEU A 343 4.90 26.91 -1.91
N THR A 344 6.05 26.65 -1.27
CA THR A 344 7.34 27.19 -1.74
C THR A 344 7.70 26.66 -3.11
N ASP A 345 7.36 25.41 -3.37
CA ASP A 345 7.75 24.67 -4.56
C ASP A 345 6.77 25.01 -5.68
N LEU A 346 5.47 25.02 -5.37
CA LEU A 346 4.44 25.58 -6.26
C LEU A 346 4.73 27.03 -6.69
N THR A 347 5.26 27.88 -5.79
CA THR A 347 5.59 29.27 -6.13
C THR A 347 6.68 29.37 -7.22
N GLN A 348 7.56 28.38 -7.32
CA GLN A 348 8.55 28.30 -8.40
C GLN A 348 7.86 28.01 -9.73
N GLU A 349 6.88 27.11 -9.74
CA GLU A 349 6.14 26.67 -10.93
C GLU A 349 5.10 27.68 -11.41
N LEU A 350 4.48 28.43 -10.51
CA LEU A 350 3.58 29.56 -10.81
C LEU A 350 4.22 30.62 -11.73
N SER A 351 5.55 30.66 -11.82
CA SER A 351 6.25 31.56 -12.75
C SER A 351 6.23 31.07 -14.20
N GLN A 352 5.96 29.79 -14.41
CA GLN A 352 6.00 29.07 -15.68
C GLN A 352 4.59 28.66 -16.14
N ASN A 353 3.71 28.29 -15.21
CA ASN A 353 2.33 27.91 -15.48
C ASN A 353 1.34 28.98 -14.94
N GLN A 354 0.62 29.66 -15.85
CA GLN A 354 -0.33 30.73 -15.48
C GLN A 354 -1.69 30.20 -15.00
N GLY A 355 -1.95 28.89 -15.12
CA GLY A 355 -3.18 28.23 -14.68
C GLY A 355 -3.22 27.92 -13.18
N LEU A 356 -2.05 27.80 -12.55
CA LEU A 356 -1.93 27.41 -11.15
C LEU A 356 -2.36 28.54 -10.19
N ASP A 357 -2.88 28.16 -9.02
CA ASP A 357 -3.13 29.04 -7.86
C ASP A 357 -2.55 28.41 -6.59
N ASN A 358 -2.27 29.22 -5.57
CA ASN A 358 -1.67 28.82 -4.29
C ASN A 358 -2.51 27.81 -3.46
N THR A 359 -3.65 27.37 -3.99
CA THR A 359 -4.53 26.37 -3.36
C THR A 359 -4.42 24.99 -4.00
N MET A 360 -3.61 24.85 -5.06
CA MET A 360 -3.39 23.62 -5.82
C MET A 360 -2.21 22.86 -5.21
N LEU A 361 -2.42 22.36 -4.00
CA LEU A 361 -1.47 21.57 -3.23
C LEU A 361 -2.17 20.28 -2.83
N LEU A 362 -1.47 19.16 -2.93
CA LEU A 362 -1.96 17.87 -2.42
C LEU A 362 -1.88 17.86 -0.89
N ASN A 363 -2.69 17.01 -0.27
CA ASN A 363 -2.78 16.93 1.17
C ASN A 363 -3.24 15.53 1.61
N PRO A 364 -2.35 14.76 2.27
CA PRO A 364 -2.57 13.40 2.84
C PRO A 364 -3.79 13.15 3.73
N ALA A 365 -4.64 14.15 3.93
CA ALA A 365 -5.83 14.07 4.79
C ALA A 365 -7.04 14.75 4.14
N ASN A 366 -7.03 14.89 2.81
CA ASN A 366 -8.09 15.46 2.00
C ASN A 366 -8.27 14.75 0.64
N ALA A 367 -9.03 13.66 0.66
CA ALA A 367 -9.42 12.83 -0.49
C ALA A 367 -10.09 13.52 -1.71
N SER A 368 -10.30 14.84 -1.65
CA SER A 368 -10.91 15.60 -2.73
C SER A 368 -9.93 16.21 -3.72
N ASP A 369 -8.64 16.26 -3.40
CA ASP A 369 -7.61 16.80 -4.29
C ASP A 369 -7.06 15.78 -5.30
N ALA A 370 -7.27 14.45 -5.16
CA ALA A 370 -7.09 13.47 -6.24
C ALA A 370 -7.76 13.84 -7.58
N TYR A 371 -8.94 14.49 -7.53
CA TYR A 371 -9.76 14.71 -8.73
C TYR A 371 -9.35 15.93 -9.57
N GLY A 372 -8.41 16.74 -9.10
CA GLY A 372 -7.95 17.94 -9.82
C GLY A 372 -7.08 17.60 -11.02
N ASP A 373 -7.24 18.30 -12.14
CA ASP A 373 -6.27 18.36 -13.24
C ASP A 373 -5.86 19.84 -13.30
N TRP A 374 -4.73 20.17 -12.69
CA TRP A 374 -4.34 21.56 -12.39
C TRP A 374 -3.51 22.20 -13.49
N ASP A 375 -2.78 21.41 -14.25
CA ASP A 375 -1.94 21.82 -15.36
C ASP A 375 -2.59 21.60 -16.74
N GLU A 376 -3.76 20.95 -16.78
CA GLU A 376 -4.64 20.77 -17.94
C GLU A 376 -4.01 19.93 -19.06
N ASP A 377 -3.22 18.92 -18.68
CA ASP A 377 -2.48 18.08 -19.61
C ASP A 377 -3.28 16.81 -20.04
N GLY A 378 -4.36 16.52 -19.32
CA GLY A 378 -5.25 15.39 -19.54
C GLY A 378 -5.18 14.29 -18.49
N LEU A 379 -4.36 14.43 -17.44
CA LEU A 379 -4.31 13.58 -16.27
C LEU A 379 -4.80 14.36 -15.04
N ASN A 380 -5.67 13.73 -14.25
CA ASN A 380 -5.91 14.25 -12.90
C ASN A 380 -4.79 13.81 -11.93
N ASN A 381 -4.74 14.40 -10.74
CA ASN A 381 -3.68 14.17 -9.75
C ASN A 381 -3.52 12.69 -9.36
N LEU A 382 -4.61 11.92 -9.29
CA LEU A 382 -4.52 10.47 -9.09
C LEU A 382 -3.94 9.77 -10.34
N GLU A 383 -4.39 10.15 -11.53
CA GLU A 383 -3.87 9.60 -12.79
C GLU A 383 -2.37 9.90 -12.98
N GLU A 384 -1.90 11.05 -12.52
CA GLU A 384 -0.48 11.43 -12.45
C GLU A 384 0.34 10.44 -11.61
N TYR A 385 -0.17 10.08 -10.43
CA TYR A 385 0.42 9.03 -9.60
C TYR A 385 0.39 7.66 -10.30
N LEU A 386 -0.76 7.29 -10.88
CA LEU A 386 -0.96 5.98 -11.52
C LEU A 386 -0.10 5.75 -12.77
N VAL A 387 0.52 6.79 -13.34
CA VAL A 387 1.59 6.63 -14.36
C VAL A 387 2.68 5.69 -13.85
N ALA A 388 2.99 5.73 -12.55
CA ALA A 388 3.98 4.86 -11.90
C ALA A 388 3.64 3.36 -12.00
N GLU A 389 2.36 2.97 -12.08
CA GLU A 389 2.00 1.56 -12.25
C GLU A 389 2.50 0.99 -13.59
N THR A 390 2.54 1.83 -14.62
CA THR A 390 2.95 1.43 -15.98
C THR A 390 4.46 1.52 -16.15
N PHE A 391 5.08 2.59 -15.65
CA PHE A 391 6.48 2.92 -15.93
C PHE A 391 7.44 2.64 -14.76
N GLY A 392 6.92 2.27 -13.58
CA GLY A 392 7.67 1.91 -12.38
C GLY A 392 7.35 2.83 -11.20
N PRO A 393 7.53 2.35 -9.95
CA PRO A 393 7.01 2.99 -8.73
C PRO A 393 7.56 4.39 -8.45
N THR A 394 8.65 4.79 -9.12
CA THR A 394 9.29 6.10 -8.96
C THR A 394 9.03 7.05 -10.13
N ASN A 395 8.20 6.64 -11.10
CA ASN A 395 8.02 7.32 -12.38
C ASN A 395 6.60 7.91 -12.57
N PHE A 396 5.98 8.39 -11.48
CA PHE A 396 4.75 9.20 -11.52
C PHE A 396 5.01 10.58 -12.10
N THR A 397 4.02 11.27 -12.64
CA THR A 397 4.18 12.61 -13.25
C THR A 397 3.93 13.74 -12.25
N SER A 398 4.12 14.99 -12.67
CA SER A 398 3.97 16.15 -11.79
C SER A 398 2.59 16.82 -11.94
N PRO A 399 1.75 16.87 -10.89
CA PRO A 399 0.44 17.55 -10.89
C PRO A 399 0.46 19.05 -11.25
N TRP A 400 1.64 19.66 -11.34
CA TRP A 400 1.82 21.08 -11.65
C TRP A 400 2.38 21.34 -13.06
N ARG A 401 2.87 20.31 -13.74
CA ARG A 401 3.60 20.45 -14.99
C ARG A 401 3.10 19.50 -16.06
N VAL A 402 2.60 20.16 -17.11
CA VAL A 402 2.16 19.56 -18.36
C VAL A 402 3.16 18.58 -18.96
N ASP A 403 4.46 18.78 -18.74
CA ASP A 403 5.56 18.05 -19.38
C ASP A 403 6.68 17.92 -18.33
N THR A 404 6.75 16.76 -17.68
CA THR A 404 7.63 16.51 -16.54
C THR A 404 9.09 16.40 -16.96
N ASP A 405 9.40 15.77 -18.11
CA ASP A 405 10.77 15.58 -18.59
C ASP A 405 11.30 16.67 -19.54
N LEU A 406 10.43 17.60 -19.93
CA LEU A 406 10.70 18.78 -20.74
C LEU A 406 11.11 18.47 -22.19
N ASP A 407 10.59 17.39 -22.76
CA ASP A 407 10.83 17.02 -24.15
C ASP A 407 9.84 17.63 -25.17
N GLN A 408 8.86 18.39 -24.66
CA GLN A 408 7.77 19.09 -25.35
C GLN A 408 6.54 18.21 -25.66
N MET A 409 6.50 16.98 -25.16
CA MET A 409 5.30 16.15 -25.16
C MET A 409 4.64 16.21 -23.77
N PRO A 410 3.31 16.36 -23.68
CA PRO A 410 2.64 16.35 -22.40
C PRO A 410 2.52 14.96 -21.79
N ASP A 411 2.59 14.90 -20.47
CA ASP A 411 2.59 13.67 -19.69
C ASP A 411 1.34 12.82 -19.99
N GLY A 412 0.16 13.45 -20.02
CA GLY A 412 -1.10 12.80 -20.38
C GLY A 412 -1.16 12.27 -21.80
N TRP A 413 -0.48 12.91 -22.75
CA TRP A 413 -0.37 12.36 -24.10
C TRP A 413 0.58 11.17 -24.14
N GLU A 414 1.74 11.28 -23.50
CA GLU A 414 2.73 10.20 -23.47
C GLU A 414 2.17 8.96 -22.79
N SER A 415 1.64 9.11 -21.57
CA SER A 415 1.04 8.03 -20.79
C SER A 415 -0.08 7.32 -21.55
N SER A 416 -1.00 8.08 -22.17
CA SER A 416 -2.11 7.50 -22.95
C SER A 416 -1.66 6.78 -24.24
N ASN A 417 -0.44 7.03 -24.72
CA ASN A 417 0.16 6.38 -25.88
C ASN A 417 1.27 5.39 -25.51
N GLY A 418 1.50 5.13 -24.23
CA GLY A 418 2.51 4.18 -23.76
C GLY A 418 3.95 4.66 -23.90
N LEU A 419 4.17 5.97 -24.07
CA LEU A 419 5.47 6.62 -23.98
C LEU A 419 5.75 7.01 -22.52
N HIS A 420 7.02 7.03 -22.14
CA HIS A 420 7.43 7.17 -20.75
C HIS A 420 7.60 8.66 -20.40
N PRO A 421 6.69 9.28 -19.61
CA PRO A 421 6.64 10.75 -19.41
C PRO A 421 7.79 11.38 -18.61
N ARG A 422 8.67 10.52 -18.07
CA ARG A 422 9.90 10.92 -17.37
C ARG A 422 11.17 10.65 -18.18
N ASP A 423 11.04 10.16 -19.41
CA ASP A 423 12.16 9.83 -20.30
C ASP A 423 12.11 10.67 -21.58
N GLY A 424 12.66 11.87 -21.48
CA GLY A 424 12.66 12.83 -22.59
C GLY A 424 13.56 12.46 -23.77
N THR A 425 14.13 11.25 -23.78
CA THR A 425 14.79 10.71 -24.97
C THR A 425 13.81 10.02 -25.92
N ASN A 426 12.62 9.68 -25.44
CA ASN A 426 11.61 8.96 -26.21
C ASN A 426 11.01 9.84 -27.34
N GLY A 427 10.98 11.17 -27.19
CA GLY A 427 10.46 12.09 -28.22
C GLY A 427 11.21 12.08 -29.55
N ASP A 428 12.49 11.69 -29.54
CA ASP A 428 13.34 11.57 -30.74
C ASP A 428 13.23 10.17 -31.41
N GLU A 429 12.51 9.23 -30.79
CA GLU A 429 12.31 7.88 -31.33
C GLU A 429 11.18 7.83 -32.37
N ASP A 430 11.26 6.84 -33.28
CA ASP A 430 10.23 6.50 -34.27
C ASP A 430 10.00 4.97 -34.20
N PRO A 431 9.27 4.49 -33.17
CA PRO A 431 9.12 3.06 -32.90
C PRO A 431 8.21 2.33 -33.90
N ASP A 432 7.17 3.01 -34.41
CA ASP A 432 6.18 2.43 -35.31
C ASP A 432 6.56 2.48 -36.80
N ARG A 433 7.59 3.28 -37.14
CA ARG A 433 8.21 3.40 -38.47
C ARG A 433 7.23 3.84 -39.53
N ASP A 434 6.35 4.77 -39.19
CA ASP A 434 5.35 5.28 -40.11
C ASP A 434 5.89 6.35 -41.09
N GLY A 435 7.16 6.74 -40.92
CA GLY A 435 7.92 7.65 -41.77
C GLY A 435 7.72 7.42 -43.28
N TRP A 436 7.69 8.53 -44.03
CA TRP A 436 7.34 8.54 -45.45
C TRP A 436 8.45 9.17 -46.29
N ASP A 437 8.94 8.41 -47.27
CA ASP A 437 9.82 8.86 -48.37
C ASP A 437 9.13 9.97 -49.19
N ALA A 438 9.34 11.22 -48.77
CA ALA A 438 8.59 12.39 -49.20
C ALA A 438 8.97 12.82 -50.61
N ASP A 439 10.23 12.61 -50.99
CA ASP A 439 10.72 12.95 -52.32
C ASP A 439 10.75 11.76 -53.31
N GLY A 440 10.59 10.54 -52.78
CA GLY A 440 10.43 9.29 -53.54
C GLY A 440 11.74 8.67 -53.99
N ASP A 441 12.85 8.91 -53.29
CA ASP A 441 14.19 8.46 -53.66
C ASP A 441 14.76 7.32 -52.80
N GLY A 442 14.11 6.98 -51.68
CA GLY A 442 14.49 5.92 -50.74
C GLY A 442 14.25 4.48 -51.21
N ALA A 443 13.45 4.29 -52.25
CA ALA A 443 13.05 2.95 -52.72
C ALA A 443 14.19 2.15 -53.39
N VAL A 444 14.58 1.01 -52.79
CA VAL A 444 15.59 0.10 -53.38
C VAL A 444 14.97 -0.78 -54.46
N VAL A 445 15.25 -0.48 -55.73
CA VAL A 445 14.75 -1.24 -56.89
C VAL A 445 15.87 -1.71 -57.81
N TYR A 446 15.68 -2.87 -58.46
CA TYR A 446 16.56 -3.30 -59.56
C TYR A 446 16.09 -2.75 -60.92
N ALA A 447 16.36 -1.48 -61.20
CA ALA A 447 15.87 -0.78 -62.39
C ALA A 447 16.34 -1.39 -63.75
N SER A 448 17.44 -2.15 -63.75
CA SER A 448 18.02 -2.80 -64.94
C SER A 448 17.42 -4.18 -65.26
N LEU A 449 16.33 -4.57 -64.59
CA LEU A 449 15.69 -5.87 -64.79
C LEU A 449 15.19 -6.07 -66.24
N VAL A 450 15.48 -7.23 -66.82
CA VAL A 450 15.03 -7.60 -68.18
C VAL A 450 14.00 -8.74 -68.17
N ASN A 451 14.12 -9.71 -67.25
CA ASN A 451 13.22 -10.88 -67.17
C ASN A 451 12.75 -11.11 -65.73
N SER A 452 13.61 -11.72 -64.90
CA SER A 452 13.37 -11.91 -63.48
C SER A 452 14.70 -12.01 -62.74
N VAL A 453 14.66 -11.69 -61.45
CA VAL A 453 15.78 -11.78 -60.52
C VAL A 453 15.32 -12.58 -59.32
N THR A 454 16.15 -13.51 -58.87
CA THR A 454 15.91 -14.26 -57.63
C THR A 454 16.70 -13.63 -56.51
N VAL A 455 16.05 -13.27 -55.40
CA VAL A 455 16.71 -12.75 -54.20
C VAL A 455 17.59 -13.87 -53.62
N ILE A 456 18.88 -13.60 -53.39
CA ILE A 456 19.81 -14.59 -52.81
C ILE A 456 20.21 -14.25 -51.37
N GLY A 457 20.02 -13.00 -50.96
CA GLY A 457 20.25 -12.56 -49.59
C GLY A 457 19.96 -11.07 -49.42
N VAL A 458 19.41 -10.73 -48.27
CA VAL A 458 19.34 -9.37 -47.73
C VAL A 458 20.50 -9.26 -46.73
N ASP A 459 21.31 -8.21 -46.84
CA ASP A 459 22.56 -8.04 -46.08
C ASP A 459 22.43 -7.03 -44.93
N VAL A 460 21.21 -6.56 -44.68
CA VAL A 460 20.84 -5.58 -43.66
C VAL A 460 19.64 -6.09 -42.88
N GLU A 461 19.50 -5.64 -41.65
CA GLU A 461 18.33 -5.84 -40.81
C GLU A 461 17.50 -4.54 -40.75
N LEU A 462 16.31 -4.60 -40.18
CA LEU A 462 15.54 -3.38 -39.90
C LEU A 462 16.32 -2.50 -38.90
N ASP A 463 16.16 -1.18 -38.99
CA ASP A 463 16.89 -0.16 -38.21
C ASP A 463 18.41 -0.03 -38.48
N ASP A 464 18.96 -0.84 -39.39
CA ASP A 464 20.34 -0.66 -39.80
C ASP A 464 20.51 0.69 -40.51
N TRP A 465 21.45 1.51 -40.02
CA TRP A 465 21.92 2.68 -40.75
C TRP A 465 22.78 2.26 -41.95
N VAL A 466 22.40 2.71 -43.14
CA VAL A 466 23.09 2.41 -44.39
C VAL A 466 23.53 3.67 -45.12
N LEU A 467 24.71 3.62 -45.73
CA LEU A 467 25.23 4.71 -46.55
C LEU A 467 24.82 4.57 -48.02
N GLU A 468 24.76 5.68 -48.74
CA GLU A 468 24.53 5.75 -50.18
C GLU A 468 25.50 4.80 -50.90
N ASN A 469 24.98 3.95 -51.79
CA ASN A 469 25.68 2.89 -52.50
C ASN A 469 26.27 1.75 -51.63
N GLN A 470 26.02 1.70 -50.33
CA GLN A 470 26.30 0.52 -49.50
C GLN A 470 25.46 -0.66 -50.01
N THR A 471 26.05 -1.84 -50.14
CA THR A 471 25.31 -3.02 -50.59
C THR A 471 24.34 -3.49 -49.51
N VAL A 472 23.04 -3.46 -49.80
CA VAL A 472 21.95 -3.81 -48.87
C VAL A 472 21.27 -5.14 -49.23
N ALA A 473 21.28 -5.52 -50.52
CA ALA A 473 20.73 -6.80 -50.96
C ALA A 473 21.47 -7.37 -52.17
N ARG A 474 21.32 -8.67 -52.37
CA ARG A 474 21.92 -9.40 -53.50
C ARG A 474 20.86 -10.22 -54.23
N GLY A 475 20.85 -10.08 -55.55
CA GLY A 475 20.00 -10.84 -56.47
C GLY A 475 20.80 -11.70 -57.44
N GLN A 476 20.19 -12.74 -57.99
CA GLN A 476 20.72 -13.57 -59.06
C GLN A 476 19.86 -13.44 -60.30
N ILE A 477 20.44 -12.94 -61.39
CA ILE A 477 19.79 -12.83 -62.70
C ILE A 477 20.28 -13.92 -63.65
N THR A 478 19.44 -14.32 -64.61
CA THR A 478 19.81 -15.25 -65.69
C THR A 478 19.94 -14.50 -67.01
N LEU A 479 21.15 -14.45 -67.56
CA LEU A 479 21.45 -13.77 -68.83
C LEU A 479 20.97 -14.58 -70.05
N ALA A 480 20.78 -13.90 -71.18
CA ALA A 480 20.48 -14.53 -72.47
C ALA A 480 21.61 -15.51 -72.87
N GLY A 481 21.40 -16.80 -72.61
CA GLY A 481 22.41 -17.86 -72.72
C GLY A 481 22.45 -18.85 -71.55
N GLY A 482 21.68 -18.60 -70.47
CA GLY A 482 21.54 -19.51 -69.33
C GLY A 482 22.61 -19.37 -68.24
N ASN A 483 23.52 -18.39 -68.39
CA ASN A 483 24.50 -18.07 -67.35
C ASN A 483 23.86 -17.24 -66.24
N LYS A 484 24.14 -17.62 -64.99
CA LYS A 484 23.69 -16.92 -63.78
C LYS A 484 24.73 -15.87 -63.38
N GLN A 485 24.28 -14.67 -63.02
CA GLN A 485 25.12 -13.59 -62.51
C GLN A 485 24.52 -13.04 -61.22
N THR A 486 25.36 -12.81 -60.22
CA THR A 486 24.97 -12.11 -58.99
C THR A 486 25.07 -10.60 -59.20
N VAL A 487 24.05 -9.88 -58.78
CA VAL A 487 23.96 -8.42 -58.76
C VAL A 487 23.82 -7.96 -57.32
N ALA A 488 24.55 -6.91 -56.95
CA ALA A 488 24.39 -6.22 -55.67
C ALA A 488 23.49 -5.01 -55.90
N LEU A 489 22.53 -4.82 -55.00
CA LEU A 489 21.71 -3.62 -54.91
C LEU A 489 22.32 -2.76 -53.81
N GLY A 490 22.57 -1.49 -54.13
CA GLY A 490 23.04 -0.50 -53.17
C GLY A 490 21.90 0.37 -52.66
N SER A 491 22.04 0.94 -51.47
CA SER A 491 21.14 1.99 -50.99
C SER A 491 21.16 3.20 -51.95
N PRO A 492 20.01 3.78 -52.31
CA PRO A 492 19.94 5.01 -53.09
C PRO A 492 20.32 6.27 -52.30
N VAL A 493 20.13 6.27 -50.98
CA VAL A 493 20.36 7.41 -50.06
C VAL A 493 21.10 6.99 -48.78
N ASP A 494 21.50 7.95 -47.97
CA ASP A 494 21.96 7.72 -46.59
C ASP A 494 20.70 7.66 -45.69
N GLY A 495 20.47 6.56 -44.97
CA GLY A 495 19.23 6.44 -44.18
C GLY A 495 19.10 5.15 -43.39
N TYR A 496 17.96 4.97 -42.75
CA TYR A 496 17.59 3.78 -41.98
C TYR A 496 16.73 2.83 -42.80
N VAL A 497 16.89 1.52 -42.60
CA VAL A 497 16.06 0.49 -43.25
C VAL A 497 14.72 0.36 -42.52
N TYR A 498 13.66 0.92 -43.10
CA TYR A 498 12.32 0.98 -42.49
C TYR A 498 11.46 -0.26 -42.78
N ASP A 499 11.54 -0.78 -44.01
CA ASP A 499 10.73 -1.93 -44.44
C ASP A 499 11.50 -2.82 -45.40
N ILE A 500 11.29 -4.14 -45.31
CA ILE A 500 11.92 -5.14 -46.18
C ILE A 500 10.81 -6.01 -46.78
N HIS A 501 10.54 -5.79 -48.07
CA HIS A 501 9.44 -6.42 -48.82
C HIS A 501 9.79 -7.80 -49.41
N VAL A 502 11.03 -8.25 -49.24
CA VAL A 502 11.56 -9.43 -49.94
C VAL A 502 12.34 -10.37 -49.03
N GLU A 503 12.19 -11.67 -49.27
CA GLU A 503 12.92 -12.73 -48.57
C GLU A 503 13.86 -13.49 -49.52
N SER A 504 14.86 -14.17 -48.94
CA SER A 504 15.77 -15.00 -49.73
C SER A 504 15.02 -16.14 -50.42
N GLY A 505 15.09 -16.19 -51.75
CA GLY A 505 14.38 -17.16 -52.59
C GLY A 505 13.25 -16.55 -53.41
N ASP A 506 12.82 -15.32 -53.11
CA ASP A 506 11.76 -14.65 -53.87
C ASP A 506 12.18 -14.35 -55.31
N VAL A 507 11.19 -14.35 -56.21
CA VAL A 507 11.39 -14.08 -57.64
C VAL A 507 10.67 -12.78 -58.00
N ILE A 508 11.45 -11.76 -58.30
CA ILE A 508 10.95 -10.45 -58.70
C ILE A 508 10.87 -10.37 -60.21
N GLU A 509 9.70 -10.00 -60.72
CA GLU A 509 9.38 -9.96 -62.16
C GLU A 509 9.24 -8.54 -62.71
N SER A 510 9.10 -7.52 -61.84
CA SER A 510 8.99 -6.13 -62.25
C SER A 510 10.15 -5.28 -61.73
N ARG A 511 10.54 -4.30 -62.55
CA ARG A 511 11.60 -3.33 -62.23
C ARG A 511 11.14 -2.22 -61.28
N LEU A 512 9.85 -2.18 -60.98
CA LEU A 512 9.21 -1.23 -60.06
C LEU A 512 8.94 -1.87 -58.70
N ASP A 513 9.22 -3.17 -58.56
CA ASP A 513 9.02 -3.88 -57.30
C ASP A 513 10.12 -3.44 -56.35
N VAL A 514 9.72 -2.80 -55.25
CA VAL A 514 10.60 -2.30 -54.20
C VAL A 514 11.04 -3.47 -53.34
N TRP A 515 12.34 -3.56 -53.07
CA TRP A 515 12.91 -4.63 -52.24
C TRP A 515 12.91 -4.25 -50.78
N MET A 516 13.20 -2.98 -50.50
CA MET A 516 13.19 -2.39 -49.17
C MET A 516 13.03 -0.87 -49.32
N ASP A 517 12.45 -0.26 -48.30
CA ASP A 517 12.30 1.19 -48.17
C ASP A 517 13.40 1.70 -47.20
N ILE A 518 14.15 2.71 -47.64
CA ILE A 518 15.18 3.37 -46.84
C ILE A 518 14.73 4.82 -46.66
N VAL A 519 14.65 5.28 -45.42
CA VAL A 519 14.13 6.62 -45.08
C VAL A 519 15.29 7.46 -44.55
N GLU A 520 15.42 8.69 -45.08
CA GLU A 520 16.43 9.64 -44.62
C GLU A 520 16.11 10.16 -43.20
N PRO A 521 17.11 10.58 -42.40
CA PRO A 521 16.86 11.17 -41.08
C PRO A 521 15.85 12.32 -41.09
N GLU A 522 15.85 13.13 -42.15
CA GLU A 522 14.96 14.27 -42.31
C GLU A 522 13.50 13.89 -42.64
N GLU A 523 13.26 12.61 -42.96
CA GLU A 523 11.96 12.06 -43.35
C GLU A 523 11.37 11.10 -42.29
N GLN A 524 12.11 10.85 -41.21
CA GLN A 524 11.59 10.13 -40.03
C GLN A 524 10.47 10.94 -39.39
N PHE A 525 9.51 10.25 -38.79
CA PHE A 525 8.39 10.89 -38.11
C PHE A 525 8.43 10.46 -36.66
N THR A 526 9.13 11.25 -35.84
CA THR A 526 9.34 10.89 -34.42
C THR A 526 8.08 11.11 -33.60
N ASN A 527 8.04 10.53 -32.40
CA ASN A 527 6.96 10.70 -31.42
C ASN A 527 6.62 12.18 -31.20
N LEU A 528 7.63 13.05 -31.07
CA LEU A 528 7.43 14.50 -30.94
C LEU A 528 6.80 15.11 -32.20
N MET A 529 7.17 14.65 -33.40
CA MET A 529 6.55 15.12 -34.64
C MET A 529 5.10 14.67 -34.76
N GLU A 530 4.78 13.46 -34.28
CA GLU A 530 3.41 12.95 -34.19
C GLU A 530 2.56 13.80 -33.24
N TYR A 531 3.07 14.07 -32.04
CA TYR A 531 2.41 14.94 -31.08
C TYR A 531 2.14 16.32 -31.69
N ASN A 532 3.13 16.95 -32.31
CA ASN A 532 2.96 18.24 -32.97
C ASN A 532 2.00 18.21 -34.18
N ALA A 533 1.84 17.05 -34.82
CA ALA A 533 0.90 16.88 -35.94
C ALA A 533 -0.55 16.69 -35.49
N ARG A 534 -0.78 16.39 -34.20
CA ARG A 534 -2.09 16.21 -33.56
C ARG A 534 -2.91 17.50 -33.50
N ASP A 535 -2.23 18.62 -33.26
CA ASP A 535 -2.81 19.97 -33.12
C ASP A 535 -2.10 20.94 -34.05
N ARG A 536 -2.48 20.91 -35.33
CA ARG A 536 -1.78 21.65 -36.38
C ARG A 536 -2.00 23.16 -36.28
N ASP A 537 -3.08 23.63 -35.65
CA ASP A 537 -3.36 25.06 -35.45
C ASP A 537 -3.07 25.59 -34.05
N GLY A 538 -2.58 24.74 -33.14
CA GLY A 538 -2.10 25.10 -31.81
C GLY A 538 -3.23 25.59 -30.92
N ASP A 539 -4.43 25.06 -31.09
CA ASP A 539 -5.63 25.48 -30.35
C ASP A 539 -5.99 24.55 -29.17
N GLY A 540 -5.17 23.51 -28.94
CA GLY A 540 -5.34 22.50 -27.91
C GLY A 540 -6.37 21.42 -28.27
N ILE A 541 -6.92 21.43 -29.49
CA ILE A 541 -7.93 20.47 -29.95
C ILE A 541 -7.35 19.61 -31.06
N THR A 542 -7.51 18.30 -30.94
CA THR A 542 -7.11 17.31 -31.95
C THR A 542 -7.81 17.58 -33.29
N ASP A 543 -7.10 18.11 -34.30
CA ASP A 543 -7.68 18.47 -35.61
C ASP A 543 -7.61 17.33 -36.65
N GLY A 544 -6.93 16.23 -36.29
CA GLY A 544 -7.19 14.88 -36.80
C GLY A 544 -6.12 14.26 -37.69
N ARG A 545 -5.30 13.40 -37.06
CA ARG A 545 -4.71 12.14 -37.57
C ARG A 545 -4.76 11.12 -36.42
N SER A 546 -4.73 9.82 -36.73
CA SER A 546 -4.42 8.79 -35.71
C SER A 546 -2.90 8.78 -35.61
N THR A 547 -2.37 9.10 -34.43
CA THR A 547 -0.95 9.38 -34.11
C THR A 547 -0.61 8.54 -32.88
N ASP A 548 -0.75 7.23 -33.01
CA ASP A 548 -0.38 6.32 -31.94
C ASP A 548 1.09 5.93 -32.22
N PRO A 549 2.05 6.49 -31.48
CA PRO A 549 3.50 6.34 -31.72
C PRO A 549 4.02 4.91 -31.66
N LEU A 550 3.18 3.98 -31.20
CA LEU A 550 3.50 2.57 -31.07
C LEU A 550 2.74 1.68 -32.06
N ALA A 551 1.77 2.22 -32.82
CA ALA A 551 0.90 1.43 -33.68
C ALA A 551 1.38 1.36 -35.14
N ALA A 552 2.20 0.34 -35.43
CA ALA A 552 2.63 0.04 -36.79
C ALA A 552 1.43 -0.18 -37.77
N GLY A 553 1.16 0.80 -38.63
CA GLY A 553 0.10 0.67 -39.64
C GLY A 553 -0.37 1.93 -40.35
N THR A 554 0.02 3.12 -39.89
CA THR A 554 -0.44 4.41 -40.43
C THR A 554 0.64 5.15 -41.18
N ARG A 555 1.26 4.53 -42.22
CA ARG A 555 2.22 5.21 -43.11
C ARG A 555 1.78 6.66 -43.38
N ALA A 556 2.62 7.63 -43.02
CA ALA A 556 2.34 9.05 -43.18
C ALA A 556 1.99 9.33 -44.65
N GLY A 557 0.78 9.84 -44.90
CA GLY A 557 0.24 10.06 -46.25
C GLY A 557 0.10 11.52 -46.66
#